data_AF-A0A3P7J690-F1
#
_entry.id   AF-A0A3P7J690-F1
#
_cell.length_a   1.000
_cell.length_b   1.000
_cell.length_c   1.000
_cell.angle_alpha   90.00
_cell.angle_beta   90.00
_cell.angle_gamma   90.00
#
_symmetry.space_group_name_H-M   'P 1'
#
loop_
_entity.id
_entity.type
_entity.pdbx_description
1 polymer ?
#
loop_
_entity_poly.entity_id
_entity_poly.type
_entity_poly.pdbx_seq_one_letter_code
_entity_poly.pdbx_strand_id
1 'polypeptide(L)'
;MEIGPRLKLELLKIEDGIDDGEVLYHRIINKTSTELEMLKKEAPKKKKLKKRMEQENEHRVIRQLEKARELARKEEEELKALKEKAARKQAAATGQTEDIENSKEKDREIAMNRERWVKIFRVVSAPISQYVEILLAKLSFLNFI
;
A
#
# COMPACT_ATOMS: atom_id res chain seq x y z
N MET A 1 5.82 -42.28 24.30
CA MET A 1 6.63 -41.14 23.82
C MET A 1 5.78 -39.90 23.94
N GLU A 2 6.20 -38.93 24.72
CA GLU A 2 5.44 -37.70 24.95
C GLU A 2 5.86 -36.64 23.93
N ILE A 3 4.90 -36.02 23.25
CA ILE A 3 5.15 -35.00 22.25
C ILE A 3 4.62 -33.67 22.77
N GLY A 4 5.54 -32.73 22.96
CA GLY A 4 5.25 -31.32 23.18
C GLY A 4 5.40 -30.82 24.62
N PRO A 5 5.53 -29.49 24.79
CA PRO A 5 5.73 -28.87 26.09
C PRO A 5 4.50 -29.01 26.99
N ARG A 6 4.75 -29.17 28.29
CA ARG A 6 3.70 -29.13 29.33
C ARG A 6 3.68 -27.75 29.94
N LEU A 7 2.53 -27.10 29.87
CA LEU A 7 2.31 -25.76 30.39
C LEU A 7 1.39 -25.82 31.59
N LYS A 8 1.74 -25.04 32.62
CA LYS A 8 0.84 -24.68 33.70
C LYS A 8 0.58 -23.19 33.58
N LEU A 9 -0.67 -22.82 33.28
CA LEU A 9 -1.08 -21.43 33.13
C LEU A 9 -1.94 -21.02 34.31
N GLU A 10 -1.90 -19.73 34.63
CA GLU A 10 -2.74 -19.14 35.68
C GLU A 10 -3.43 -17.88 35.16
N LEU A 11 -4.70 -17.70 35.54
CA LEU A 11 -5.48 -16.53 35.14
C LEU A 11 -5.01 -15.28 35.89
N LEU A 12 -4.38 -14.36 35.17
CA LEU A 12 -3.94 -13.08 35.73
C LEU A 12 -4.98 -11.96 35.57
N LYS A 13 -5.58 -11.85 34.37
CA LYS A 13 -6.43 -10.73 33.96
C LYS A 13 -7.44 -11.18 32.91
N ILE A 14 -8.62 -10.55 32.88
CA ILE A 14 -9.62 -10.65 31.82
C ILE A 14 -9.86 -9.24 31.26
N GLU A 15 -9.83 -9.10 29.93
CA GLU A 15 -10.11 -7.86 29.21
C GLU A 15 -11.23 -8.06 28.19
N ASP A 16 -11.97 -6.99 27.92
CA ASP A 16 -13.00 -6.97 26.89
C ASP A 16 -12.40 -6.74 25.49
N GLY A 17 -12.44 -7.75 24.62
CA GLY A 17 -11.90 -7.65 23.27
C GLY A 17 -10.41 -7.95 23.19
N ILE A 18 -9.72 -7.36 22.20
CA ILE A 18 -8.31 -7.64 21.88
C ILE A 18 -7.48 -6.37 22.11
N ASP A 19 -6.46 -6.49 22.95
CA ASP A 19 -5.37 -5.54 23.25
C ASP A 19 -5.73 -4.13 23.78
N ASP A 20 -6.92 -3.59 23.51
CA ASP A 20 -7.34 -2.23 23.94
C ASP A 20 -8.67 -2.26 24.73
N GLY A 21 -8.93 -3.37 25.40
CA GLY A 21 -10.15 -3.64 26.16
C GLY A 21 -10.24 -2.98 27.53
N GLU A 22 -11.45 -2.89 28.07
CA GLU A 22 -11.62 -2.65 29.50
C GLU A 22 -11.20 -3.88 30.30
N VAL A 23 -10.46 -3.69 31.39
CA VAL A 23 -10.10 -4.77 32.31
C VAL A 23 -11.32 -5.13 33.17
N LEU A 24 -11.85 -6.33 32.98
CA LEU A 24 -13.00 -6.85 33.72
C LEU A 24 -12.59 -7.51 35.05
N TYR A 25 -11.39 -8.09 35.08
CA TYR A 25 -10.85 -8.77 36.26
C TYR A 25 -9.33 -8.70 36.25
N HIS A 26 -8.72 -8.53 37.43
CA HIS A 26 -7.29 -8.67 37.61
C HIS A 26 -7.00 -9.25 39.00
N ARG A 27 -6.14 -10.28 39.08
CA ARG A 27 -5.90 -11.02 40.32
C ARG A 27 -5.23 -10.19 41.43
N ILE A 28 -4.22 -9.42 41.05
CA ILE A 28 -3.35 -8.67 42.00
C ILE A 28 -3.77 -7.21 42.15
N ILE A 29 -4.23 -6.57 41.07
CA ILE A 29 -4.49 -5.13 41.01
C ILE A 29 -5.98 -4.89 40.99
N ASN A 30 -6.52 -4.35 42.08
CA ASN A 30 -7.91 -3.95 42.15
C ASN A 30 -8.00 -2.43 42.07
N LYS A 31 -8.75 -1.93 41.08
CA LYS A 31 -9.00 -0.50 40.93
C LYS A 31 -10.26 -0.11 41.69
N THR A 32 -10.25 1.08 42.26
CA THR A 32 -11.44 1.66 42.89
C THR A 32 -12.48 2.04 41.84
N SER A 33 -13.75 2.18 42.24
CA SER A 33 -14.83 2.53 41.31
C SER A 33 -14.60 3.87 40.60
N THR A 34 -14.04 4.85 41.32
CA THR A 34 -13.71 6.17 40.78
C THR A 34 -12.62 6.10 39.72
N GLU A 35 -11.58 5.28 39.93
CA GLU A 35 -10.52 5.05 38.94
C GLU A 35 -11.05 4.35 37.69
N LEU A 36 -11.95 3.38 37.85
CA LEU A 36 -12.60 2.70 36.72
C LEU A 36 -13.41 3.68 35.86
N GLU A 37 -14.17 4.58 36.49
CA GLU A 37 -14.92 5.62 35.77
C GLU A 37 -14.00 6.60 35.02
N MET A 38 -12.89 7.01 35.63
CA MET A 38 -11.90 7.86 34.96
C MET A 38 -11.30 7.16 33.74
N LEU A 39 -10.94 5.88 33.87
CA LEU A 39 -10.41 5.08 32.78
C LEU A 39 -11.41 4.92 31.63
N LYS A 40 -12.69 4.70 31.94
CA LYS A 40 -13.77 4.65 30.94
C LYS A 40 -13.90 5.96 30.17
N LYS A 41 -13.80 7.10 30.87
CA LYS A 41 -13.84 8.43 30.25
C LYS A 41 -12.62 8.71 29.37
N GLU A 42 -11.46 8.17 29.71
CA GLU A 42 -10.21 8.35 28.96
C GLU A 42 -10.04 7.39 27.78
N ALA A 43 -10.58 6.17 27.87
CA ALA A 43 -10.46 5.13 26.85
C ALA A 43 -10.77 5.61 25.41
N PRO A 44 -11.89 6.32 25.13
CA PRO A 44 -12.19 6.77 23.77
C PRO A 44 -11.19 7.82 23.27
N LYS A 45 -10.65 8.67 24.17
CA LYS A 45 -9.62 9.65 23.82
C LYS A 45 -8.32 8.96 23.42
N LYS A 46 -7.89 7.96 24.19
CA LYS A 46 -6.69 7.16 23.89
C LYS A 46 -6.85 6.41 22.57
N LYS A 47 -8.00 5.78 22.33
CA LYS A 47 -8.30 5.08 21.07
C LYS A 47 -8.27 6.02 19.86
N LYS A 48 -8.85 7.22 20.00
CA LYS A 48 -8.83 8.25 18.95
C LYS A 48 -7.41 8.73 18.66
N LEU A 49 -6.59 8.94 19.69
CA LEU A 49 -5.20 9.36 19.54
C LEU A 49 -4.38 8.28 18.84
N LYS A 50 -4.49 7.01 19.27
CA LYS A 50 -3.80 5.86 18.65
C LYS A 50 -4.14 5.76 17.17
N LYS A 51 -5.43 5.84 16.81
CA LYS A 51 -5.87 5.82 15.40
C LYS A 51 -5.31 6.99 14.58
N ARG A 52 -5.26 8.21 15.15
CA ARG A 52 -4.66 9.36 14.47
C ARG A 52 -3.16 9.16 14.22
N MET A 53 -2.43 8.69 15.22
CA MET A 53 -1.00 8.41 15.09
C MET A 53 -0.71 7.35 14.03
N GLU A 54 -1.54 6.30 13.97
CA GLU A 54 -1.43 5.26 12.96
C GLU A 54 -1.65 5.81 11.55
N GLN A 55 -2.72 6.58 11.34
CA GLN A 55 -2.98 7.26 10.07
C GLN A 55 -1.85 8.20 9.65
N GLU A 56 -1.34 9.02 10.57
CA GLU A 56 -0.21 9.92 10.31
C GLU A 56 1.04 9.16 9.90
N ASN A 57 1.31 8.01 10.56
CA ASN A 57 2.44 7.16 10.23
C ASN A 57 2.27 6.52 8.84
N GLU A 58 1.09 5.98 8.53
CA GLU A 58 0.77 5.44 7.20
C GLU A 58 0.98 6.50 6.11
N HIS A 59 0.41 7.69 6.28
CA HIS A 59 0.58 8.80 5.34
C HIS A 59 2.05 9.25 5.21
N ARG A 60 2.83 9.16 6.28
CA ARG A 60 4.27 9.46 6.24
C ARG A 60 5.02 8.41 5.42
N VAL A 61 4.76 7.13 5.67
CA VAL A 61 5.39 6.00 4.95
C VAL A 61 5.04 6.06 3.47
N ILE A 62 3.76 6.27 3.12
CA ILE A 62 3.31 6.40 1.73
C ILE A 62 4.06 7.53 1.02
N ARG A 63 4.12 8.72 1.63
CA ARG A 63 4.85 9.87 1.06
C ARG A 63 6.34 9.60 0.88
N GLN A 64 6.96 8.86 1.79
CA GLN A 64 8.37 8.49 1.65
C GLN A 64 8.57 7.49 0.49
N LEU A 65 7.70 6.50 0.37
CA LEU A 65 7.75 5.52 -0.72
C LEU A 65 7.51 6.17 -2.08
N GLU A 66 6.56 7.10 -2.18
CA GLU A 66 6.32 7.87 -3.42
C GLU A 66 7.55 8.70 -3.81
N LYS A 67 8.15 9.42 -2.85
CA LYS A 67 9.37 10.19 -3.11
C LYS A 67 10.53 9.30 -3.56
N ALA A 68 10.71 8.15 -2.91
CA ALA A 68 11.74 7.18 -3.29
C ALA A 68 11.51 6.64 -4.71
N ARG A 69 10.26 6.35 -5.09
CA ARG A 69 9.90 5.91 -6.45
C ARG A 69 10.15 7.00 -7.49
N GLU A 70 9.78 8.24 -7.20
CA GLU A 70 10.03 9.37 -8.11
C GLU A 70 11.52 9.64 -8.30
N LEU A 71 12.31 9.53 -7.23
CA LEU A 71 13.77 9.65 -7.32
C LEU A 71 14.36 8.53 -8.18
N ALA A 72 13.98 7.28 -7.92
CA ALA A 72 14.43 6.13 -8.70
C ALA A 72 14.06 6.25 -10.18
N ARG A 73 12.86 6.76 -10.50
CA ARG A 73 12.44 7.00 -11.90
C ARG A 73 13.32 8.06 -12.57
N LYS A 74 13.63 9.15 -11.87
CA LYS A 74 14.53 10.20 -12.40
C LYS A 74 15.94 9.66 -12.63
N GLU A 75 16.49 8.91 -11.68
CA GLU A 75 17.80 8.28 -11.83
C GLU A 75 17.85 7.31 -13.01
N GLU A 76 16.78 6.53 -13.23
CA GLU A 76 16.65 5.63 -14.38
C GLU A 76 16.59 6.40 -15.71
N GLU A 77 15.79 7.49 -15.77
CA GLU A 77 15.70 8.38 -16.93
C GLU A 77 17.05 9.03 -17.26
N GLU A 78 17.76 9.54 -16.25
CA GLU A 78 19.10 10.12 -16.40
C GLU A 78 20.11 9.09 -16.90
N LEU A 79 20.12 7.88 -16.31
CA LEU A 79 21.00 6.80 -16.73
C LEU A 79 20.72 6.37 -18.18
N LYS A 80 19.44 6.30 -18.58
CA LYS A 80 19.03 5.98 -19.94
C LYS A 80 19.49 7.05 -20.94
N ALA A 81 19.31 8.32 -20.60
CA ALA A 81 19.79 9.44 -21.42
C ALA A 81 21.32 9.43 -21.57
N LEU A 82 22.05 9.11 -20.49
CA LEU A 82 23.51 9.03 -20.53
C LEU A 82 23.99 7.87 -21.41
N LYS A 83 23.34 6.70 -21.30
CA LYS A 83 23.61 5.52 -22.15
C LYS A 83 23.31 5.81 -23.62
N GLU A 84 22.19 6.45 -23.94
CA GLU A 84 21.83 6.82 -25.31
C GLU A 84 22.85 7.81 -25.91
N LYS A 85 23.28 8.81 -25.13
CA LYS A 85 24.31 9.77 -25.55
C LYS A 85 25.65 9.09 -25.79
N ALA A 86 26.04 8.13 -24.96
CA ALA A 86 27.26 7.35 -25.15
C ALA A 86 27.18 6.47 -26.41
N ALA A 87 26.07 5.75 -26.60
CA ALA A 87 25.84 4.92 -27.79
C ALA A 87 25.84 5.74 -29.09
N ARG A 88 25.20 6.92 -29.10
CA ARG A 88 25.20 7.81 -30.26
C ARG A 88 26.60 8.32 -30.61
N LYS A 89 27.41 8.66 -29.60
CA LYS A 89 28.81 9.06 -29.82
C LYS A 89 29.65 7.91 -30.38
N GLN A 90 29.43 6.68 -29.90
CA GLN A 90 30.12 5.50 -30.39
C GLN A 90 29.75 5.17 -31.84
N ALA A 91 28.45 5.15 -32.20
CA ALA A 91 28.04 4.90 -33.58
C ALA A 91 28.46 6.00 -34.56
N ALA A 92 28.51 7.27 -34.12
CA ALA A 92 29.06 8.34 -34.94
C ALA A 92 30.57 8.15 -35.22
N ALA A 93 31.30 7.47 -34.33
CA ALA A 93 32.71 7.14 -34.52
C ALA A 93 32.93 5.86 -35.35
N THR A 94 32.00 4.89 -35.32
CA THR A 94 32.11 3.61 -36.06
C THR A 94 31.32 3.55 -37.36
N GLY A 95 30.50 4.56 -37.69
CA GLY A 95 29.71 4.63 -38.93
C GLY A 95 28.45 3.73 -38.96
N GLN A 96 28.05 3.15 -37.83
CA GLN A 96 26.89 2.24 -37.70
C GLN A 96 25.62 2.98 -37.23
N THR A 97 25.24 4.05 -37.92
CA THR A 97 24.09 4.88 -37.52
C THR A 97 22.73 4.21 -37.76
N GLU A 98 22.63 3.36 -38.79
CA GLU A 98 21.38 2.66 -39.16
C GLU A 98 20.96 1.59 -38.15
N ASP A 99 21.92 0.88 -37.54
CA ASP A 99 21.66 -0.16 -36.53
C ASP A 99 21.05 0.43 -35.24
N ILE A 100 21.45 1.64 -34.86
CA ILE A 100 20.89 2.35 -33.70
C ILE A 100 19.44 2.76 -33.94
N GLU A 101 19.12 3.23 -35.15
CA GLU A 101 17.79 3.74 -35.47
C GLU A 101 16.76 2.60 -35.49
N ASN A 102 17.12 1.46 -36.05
CA ASN A 102 16.31 0.23 -36.03
C ASN A 102 16.11 -0.31 -34.59
N SER A 103 17.14 -0.24 -33.74
CA SER A 103 17.01 -0.62 -32.32
C SER A 103 16.01 0.27 -31.57
N LYS A 104 16.02 1.58 -31.83
CA LYS A 104 15.08 2.53 -31.19
C LYS A 104 13.63 2.30 -31.63
N GLU A 105 13.42 1.97 -32.90
CA GLU A 105 12.09 1.63 -33.44
C GLU A 105 11.52 0.39 -32.73
N LYS A 106 12.35 -0.65 -32.57
CA LYS A 106 12.00 -1.89 -31.89
C LYS A 106 11.68 -1.69 -30.40
N ASP A 107 12.47 -0.86 -29.71
CA ASP A 107 12.24 -0.51 -28.30
C ASP A 107 10.92 0.26 -28.11
N ARG A 108 10.55 1.15 -29.06
CA ARG A 108 9.27 1.86 -29.05
C ARG A 108 8.09 0.92 -29.24
N GLU A 109 8.21 -0.02 -30.17
CA GLU A 109 7.16 -1.01 -30.44
C GLU A 109 6.90 -1.91 -29.22
N ILE A 110 7.96 -2.35 -28.54
CA ILE A 110 7.87 -3.14 -27.30
C ILE A 110 7.18 -2.33 -26.18
N ALA A 111 7.53 -1.05 -26.02
CA ALA A 111 6.91 -0.17 -25.02
C ALA A 111 5.41 0.02 -25.27
N MET A 112 5.01 0.32 -26.52
CA MET A 112 3.61 0.43 -26.91
C MET A 112 2.83 -0.85 -26.66
N ASN A 113 3.42 -2.01 -26.97
CA ASN A 113 2.76 -3.29 -26.76
C ASN A 113 2.59 -3.59 -25.26
N ARG A 114 3.60 -3.29 -24.44
CA ARG A 114 3.52 -3.43 -22.98
C ARG A 114 2.40 -2.58 -22.37
N GLU A 115 2.25 -1.33 -22.79
CA GLU A 115 1.15 -0.47 -22.33
C GLU A 115 -0.22 -1.01 -22.76
N ARG A 116 -0.33 -1.51 -23.99
CA ARG A 116 -1.55 -2.14 -24.50
C ARG A 116 -1.93 -3.36 -23.65
N TRP A 117 -0.96 -4.22 -23.31
CA TRP A 117 -1.18 -5.38 -22.45
C TRP A 117 -1.57 -4.99 -21.02
N VAL A 118 -0.92 -3.99 -20.42
CA VAL A 118 -1.29 -3.48 -19.09
C VAL A 118 -2.72 -2.93 -19.08
N LYS A 119 -3.13 -2.23 -20.14
CA LYS A 119 -4.49 -1.69 -20.29
C LYS A 119 -5.52 -2.81 -20.42
N ILE A 120 -5.23 -3.85 -21.20
CA ILE A 120 -6.09 -5.03 -21.32
C ILE A 120 -6.20 -5.76 -19.98
N PHE A 121 -5.08 -6.00 -19.30
CA PHE A 121 -5.06 -6.70 -18.02
C PHE A 121 -5.83 -5.94 -16.93
N ARG A 122 -5.75 -4.60 -16.90
CA ARG A 122 -6.53 -3.76 -15.99
C ARG A 122 -8.05 -3.88 -16.21
N VAL A 123 -8.48 -3.99 -17.46
CA VAL A 123 -9.90 -4.15 -17.83
C VAL A 123 -10.40 -5.56 -17.47
N VAL A 124 -9.59 -6.58 -17.69
CA VAL A 124 -9.97 -7.99 -17.46
C VAL A 124 -9.88 -8.39 -15.99
N SER A 125 -8.97 -7.78 -15.21
CA SER A 125 -8.78 -8.02 -13.78
C SER A 125 -9.64 -7.10 -12.88
N ALA A 126 -10.45 -6.21 -13.44
CA ALA A 126 -11.33 -5.35 -12.66
C ALA A 126 -12.38 -6.22 -11.92
N PRO A 127 -12.53 -6.06 -10.59
CA PRO A 127 -13.51 -6.85 -9.83
C PRO A 127 -14.92 -6.52 -10.35
N ILE A 128 -15.76 -7.56 -10.51
CA ILE A 128 -17.14 -7.50 -11.02
C ILE A 128 -17.97 -6.40 -10.29
N SER A 129 -17.62 -6.08 -9.05
CA SER A 129 -18.20 -4.99 -8.25
C SER A 129 -18.19 -3.61 -8.92
N GLN A 130 -17.17 -3.27 -9.72
CA GLN A 130 -17.10 -1.96 -10.39
C GLN A 130 -18.12 -1.83 -11.54
N TYR A 131 -18.49 -2.94 -12.18
CA TYR A 131 -19.53 -2.92 -13.21
C TYR A 131 -20.92 -2.75 -12.62
N VAL A 132 -21.16 -3.26 -11.40
CA VAL A 132 -22.44 -3.11 -10.69
C VAL A 132 -22.64 -1.66 -10.23
N GLU A 133 -21.60 -0.99 -9.72
CA GLU A 133 -21.69 0.45 -9.37
C GLU A 133 -21.97 1.34 -10.58
N ILE A 134 -21.32 1.08 -11.72
CA ILE A 134 -21.55 1.87 -12.95
C ILE A 134 -22.97 1.61 -13.50
N LEU A 135 -23.48 0.38 -13.41
CA LEU A 135 -24.85 0.06 -13.84
C LEU A 135 -25.88 0.72 -12.91
N LEU A 136 -25.67 0.66 -11.60
CA LEU A 136 -26.53 1.31 -10.60
C LEU A 136 -26.55 2.83 -10.75
N ALA A 137 -25.39 3.46 -11.02
CA ALA A 137 -25.30 4.90 -11.28
C ALA A 137 -26.04 5.33 -12.55
N LYS A 138 -26.01 4.50 -13.62
CA LYS A 138 -26.78 4.74 -14.85
C LYS A 138 -28.28 4.53 -14.66
N LEU A 139 -28.67 3.52 -13.89
CA LEU A 139 -30.09 3.30 -13.53
C LEU A 139 -30.63 4.41 -12.63
N SER A 140 -29.85 4.96 -11.70
CA SER A 140 -30.28 6.11 -10.90
C SER A 140 -30.40 7.40 -11.73
N PHE A 141 -29.56 7.60 -12.74
CA PHE A 141 -29.62 8.76 -13.61
C PHE A 141 -30.82 8.71 -14.58
N LEU A 142 -31.22 7.51 -15.01
CA LEU A 142 -32.40 7.29 -15.87
C LEU A 142 -33.73 7.42 -15.13
N ASN A 143 -33.75 7.28 -13.79
CA ASN A 143 -34.94 7.47 -12.95
C ASN A 143 -35.10 8.92 -12.45
N PHE A 144 -34.21 9.83 -12.85
CA PHE A 144 -34.24 11.25 -12.48
C PHE A 144 -34.52 12.17 -13.69
N ILE A 145 -34.93 11.58 -14.83
CA ILE A 145 -35.49 12.26 -16.02
C ILE A 145 -36.89 11.69 -16.22
#